data_AF-A0A1Z4BT44-F1
#
_entry.id   AF-A0A1Z4BT44-F1
#
_cell.length_a   1.000
_cell.length_b   1.000
_cell.length_c   1.000
_cell.angle_alpha   90.00
_cell.angle_beta   90.00
_cell.angle_gamma   90.00
#
_symmetry.space_group_name_H-M   'P 1'
#
loop_
_entity.id
_entity.type
_entity.pdbx_description
1 polymer ?
#
loop_
_entity_poly.entity_id
_entity_poly.type
_entity_poly.pdbx_seq_one_letter_code
_entity_poly.pdbx_strand_id
1 'polypeptide(L)'
;MKKLCTLLIALLMAQSIFAQISNETFTSGKTGKRQKIGLYKPTGYTDKKVYPLIVVLNANTLMEPVVTAVRYYEQFEEMPKCIVVGVYDEKLEEVAIIDEVGRPMNESARFFDFISTELVPYIQGKYPIASFKGIIASEEAGFLINYYLLNPKSPFSMYVSLNPTVIPRMAPEFAAALATGASKEQHRLYYYMATADVENKLSYDKTINFEKGLRSMPIHESVLYRFADMKGSSVNSAKLQGIAQALDECFDIYKPIGGKEYKTQMETLSNNIFEYLENKYNTIEQCIGLKKKPLLNDVMATYTAIKSAADWESLRKLAKYVETNGYVKTAMPNFFLAEYYEKTEDYKKALKTYQKSYTEPSIDFITADLITERINALKTNRNVGRPSKKSKKVIEEVPETTDEQTTPTDESNQN
;
A
#
# COMPACT_ATOMS: atom_id res chain seq x y z
N MET A 1 53.20 10.19 6.20
CA MET A 1 51.94 10.89 6.55
C MET A 1 51.30 11.60 5.35
N LYS A 2 51.97 12.56 4.68
CA LYS A 2 51.37 13.30 3.54
C LYS A 2 50.77 12.39 2.45
N LYS A 3 51.49 11.34 2.01
CA LYS A 3 51.02 10.37 0.99
C LYS A 3 49.81 9.53 1.43
N LEU A 4 49.69 9.25 2.74
CA LEU A 4 48.56 8.50 3.29
C LEU A 4 47.29 9.38 3.35
N CYS A 5 47.45 10.65 3.70
CA CYS A 5 46.36 11.64 3.64
C CYS A 5 45.89 11.88 2.20
N THR A 6 46.80 11.92 1.21
CA THR A 6 46.40 12.06 -0.20
C THR A 6 45.62 10.84 -0.70
N LEU A 7 46.02 9.63 -0.29
CA LEU A 7 45.29 8.40 -0.62
C LEU A 7 43.90 8.37 0.03
N LEU A 8 43.79 8.82 1.29
CA LEU A 8 42.50 8.87 2.00
C LEU A 8 41.53 9.88 1.38
N ILE A 9 42.04 11.05 0.98
CA ILE A 9 41.26 12.08 0.28
C ILE A 9 40.85 11.58 -1.11
N ALA A 10 41.73 10.87 -1.82
CA ALA A 10 41.38 10.26 -3.10
C ALA A 10 40.32 9.15 -2.95
N LEU A 11 40.36 8.35 -1.87
CA LEU A 11 39.35 7.32 -1.58
C LEU A 11 37.98 7.94 -1.20
N LEU A 12 37.99 9.07 -0.48
CA LEU A 12 36.79 9.85 -0.13
C LEU A 12 36.17 10.54 -1.36
N MET A 13 36.98 10.99 -2.32
CA MET A 13 36.50 11.54 -3.59
C MET A 13 36.12 10.47 -4.64
N ALA A 14 36.64 9.24 -4.50
CA ALA A 14 36.30 8.08 -5.32
C ALA A 14 34.90 7.50 -5.02
N GLN A 15 34.21 8.00 -3.98
CA GLN A 15 32.76 7.84 -3.86
C GLN A 15 32.05 8.80 -4.82
N SER A 16 32.42 8.73 -6.09
CA SER A 16 31.85 9.52 -7.16
C SER A 16 30.42 9.03 -7.40
N ILE A 17 29.47 9.73 -6.79
CA ILE A 17 28.15 10.13 -7.29
C ILE A 17 27.67 9.26 -8.47
N PHE A 18 27.01 8.14 -8.16
CA PHE A 18 26.08 7.58 -9.13
C PHE A 18 24.93 8.57 -9.26
N ALA A 19 24.87 9.27 -10.39
CA ALA A 19 23.69 10.05 -10.73
C ALA A 19 22.47 9.13 -10.67
N GLN A 20 21.55 9.41 -9.76
CA GLN A 20 20.39 8.56 -9.50
C GLN A 20 19.38 8.59 -10.66
N ILE A 21 19.45 9.64 -11.50
CA ILE A 21 18.68 9.78 -12.72
C ILE A 21 19.65 9.63 -13.90
N SER A 22 19.50 8.56 -14.68
CA SER A 22 20.27 8.35 -15.90
C SER A 22 19.55 8.98 -17.09
N ASN A 23 20.26 9.76 -17.90
CA ASN A 23 19.72 10.32 -19.13
C ASN A 23 19.98 9.38 -20.30
N GLU A 24 18.97 9.15 -21.13
CA GLU A 24 19.09 8.43 -22.40
C GLU A 24 18.30 9.15 -23.50
N THR A 25 18.57 8.78 -24.76
CA THR A 25 17.86 9.33 -25.91
C THR A 25 17.04 8.24 -26.57
N PHE A 26 15.74 8.46 -26.65
CA PHE A 26 14.79 7.58 -27.32
C PHE A 26 14.49 8.10 -28.73
N THR A 27 14.50 7.24 -29.74
CA THR A 27 14.13 7.64 -31.11
C THR A 27 12.68 7.25 -31.36
N SER A 28 11.80 8.25 -31.48
CA SER A 28 10.37 8.05 -31.65
C SER A 28 9.98 7.99 -33.12
N GLY A 29 9.25 6.94 -33.50
CA GLY A 29 8.65 6.83 -34.84
C GLY A 29 7.47 7.78 -34.99
N LYS A 30 6.67 7.95 -33.94
CA LYS A 30 5.50 8.86 -33.90
C LYS A 30 5.87 10.33 -34.10
N THR A 31 6.91 10.82 -33.41
CA THR A 31 7.32 12.23 -33.52
C THR A 31 8.40 12.45 -34.58
N GLY A 32 9.09 11.39 -35.03
CA GLY A 32 10.23 11.48 -35.94
C GLY A 32 11.48 12.11 -35.29
N LYS A 33 11.49 12.26 -33.96
CA LYS A 33 12.53 12.97 -33.20
C LYS A 33 13.28 12.04 -32.25
N ARG A 34 14.46 12.49 -31.86
CA ARG A 34 15.26 11.93 -30.77
C ARG A 34 14.87 12.62 -29.47
N GLN A 35 13.96 12.00 -28.72
CA GLN A 35 13.44 12.49 -27.45
C GLN A 35 14.44 12.21 -26.32
N LYS A 36 14.81 13.25 -25.57
CA LYS A 36 15.61 13.08 -24.34
C LYS A 36 14.69 12.61 -23.22
N ILE A 37 15.08 11.52 -22.57
CA ILE A 37 14.37 10.97 -21.42
C ILE A 37 15.34 10.76 -20.25
N GLY A 38 14.83 10.90 -19.03
CA GLY A 38 15.55 10.58 -17.80
C GLY A 38 14.88 9.41 -17.10
N LEU A 39 15.68 8.54 -16.51
CA LEU A 39 15.21 7.35 -15.85
C LEU A 39 15.77 7.30 -14.44
N TYR A 40 14.87 7.20 -13.46
CA TYR A 40 15.20 6.87 -12.09
C TYR A 40 14.84 5.42 -11.79
N LYS A 41 15.81 4.69 -11.23
CA LYS A 41 15.60 3.35 -10.67
C LYS A 41 15.75 3.42 -9.15
N PRO A 42 14.87 2.74 -8.40
CA PRO A 42 14.93 2.77 -6.95
C PRO A 42 16.17 2.08 -6.40
N THR A 43 16.65 2.53 -5.24
CA THR A 43 17.77 1.89 -4.54
C THR A 43 17.48 0.41 -4.28
N GLY A 44 18.44 -0.48 -4.57
CA GLY A 44 18.23 -1.93 -4.47
C GLY A 44 17.29 -2.49 -5.53
N TYR A 45 17.26 -1.88 -6.71
CA TYR A 45 16.62 -2.41 -7.91
C TYR A 45 17.05 -3.86 -8.20
N THR A 46 16.10 -4.70 -8.60
CA THR A 46 16.32 -6.08 -9.04
C THR A 46 15.24 -6.50 -10.02
N ASP A 47 15.60 -7.22 -11.08
CA ASP A 47 14.65 -7.72 -12.08
C ASP A 47 13.68 -8.79 -11.52
N LYS A 48 13.90 -9.23 -10.27
CA LYS A 48 13.04 -10.19 -9.56
C LYS A 48 11.81 -9.55 -8.92
N LYS A 49 11.74 -8.22 -8.86
CA LYS A 49 10.61 -7.46 -8.30
C LYS A 49 9.92 -6.68 -9.41
N VAL A 50 8.65 -6.37 -9.21
CA VAL A 50 7.87 -5.49 -10.09
C VAL A 50 7.78 -4.09 -9.48
N TYR A 51 7.75 -3.06 -10.33
CA TYR A 51 7.78 -1.66 -9.92
C TYR A 51 6.66 -0.88 -10.61
N PRO A 52 5.86 -0.08 -9.87
CA PRO A 52 4.97 0.89 -10.51
C PRO A 52 5.79 1.89 -11.34
N LEU A 53 5.20 2.36 -12.44
CA LEU A 53 5.80 3.37 -13.32
C LEU A 53 5.17 4.73 -13.08
N ILE A 54 5.97 5.78 -12.94
CA ILE A 54 5.49 7.17 -12.97
C ILE A 54 6.15 7.87 -14.15
N VAL A 55 5.34 8.29 -15.11
CA VAL A 55 5.76 9.14 -16.23
C VAL A 55 5.67 10.60 -15.80
N VAL A 56 6.71 11.38 -16.05
CA VAL A 56 6.77 12.81 -15.72
C VAL A 56 6.99 13.58 -17.01
N LEU A 57 6.00 14.38 -17.39
CA LEU A 57 6.20 15.44 -18.39
C LEU A 57 6.71 16.69 -17.69
N ASN A 58 7.25 17.64 -18.45
CA ASN A 58 7.97 18.79 -17.91
C ASN A 58 9.14 18.34 -17.03
N ALA A 59 9.85 17.27 -17.40
CA ALA A 59 10.90 16.68 -16.57
C ALA A 59 12.07 17.65 -16.30
N ASN A 60 12.20 18.70 -17.12
CA ASN A 60 13.12 19.81 -16.90
C ASN A 60 12.97 20.45 -15.52
N THR A 61 11.76 20.42 -14.93
CA THR A 61 11.46 21.04 -13.62
C THR A 61 10.82 20.06 -12.63
N LEU A 62 10.00 19.11 -13.10
CA LEU A 62 9.24 18.21 -12.22
C LEU A 62 9.98 16.91 -11.85
N MET A 63 11.00 16.50 -12.62
CA MET A 63 11.63 15.19 -12.41
C MET A 63 12.23 15.05 -11.02
N GLU A 64 13.10 16.00 -10.61
CA GLU A 64 13.78 15.92 -9.31
C GLU A 64 12.80 16.02 -8.13
N PRO A 65 11.81 16.93 -8.12
CA PRO A 65 10.76 16.92 -7.10
C PRO A 65 10.00 15.60 -6.99
N VAL A 66 9.57 15.02 -8.13
CA VAL A 66 8.84 13.74 -8.13
C VAL A 66 9.72 12.60 -7.61
N VAL A 67 10.94 12.48 -8.11
CA VAL A 67 11.88 11.43 -7.64
C VAL A 67 12.17 11.60 -6.14
N THR A 68 12.32 12.83 -5.67
CA THR A 68 12.55 13.11 -4.25
C THR A 68 11.36 12.70 -3.40
N ALA A 69 10.13 13.07 -3.79
CA ALA A 69 8.92 12.71 -3.07
C ALA A 69 8.70 11.19 -3.03
N VAL A 70 8.85 10.51 -4.17
CA VAL A 70 8.77 9.04 -4.25
C VAL A 70 9.76 8.36 -3.31
N ARG A 71 11.01 8.84 -3.27
CA ARG A 71 12.04 8.32 -2.35
C ARG A 71 11.71 8.58 -0.90
N TYR A 72 11.17 9.76 -0.60
CA TYR A 72 10.77 10.12 0.75
C TYR A 72 9.69 9.16 1.26
N TYR A 73 8.58 9.02 0.52
CA TYR A 73 7.50 8.12 0.92
C TYR A 73 7.90 6.64 0.95
N GLU A 74 8.83 6.21 0.09
CA GLU A 74 9.38 4.85 0.13
C GLU A 74 10.14 4.57 1.43
N GLN A 75 10.89 5.55 1.95
CA GLN A 75 11.63 5.40 3.22
C GLN A 75 10.71 5.21 4.43
N PHE A 76 9.50 5.75 4.37
CA PHE A 76 8.48 5.62 5.43
C PHE A 76 7.52 4.45 5.20
N GLU A 77 7.78 3.59 4.20
CA GLU A 77 6.90 2.48 3.81
C GLU A 77 5.48 2.91 3.41
N GLU A 78 5.31 4.18 3.02
CA GLU A 78 4.05 4.79 2.58
C GLU A 78 3.86 4.67 1.06
N MET A 79 4.94 4.39 0.33
CA MET A 79 4.91 4.06 -1.09
C MET A 79 5.79 2.84 -1.42
N PRO A 80 5.43 2.04 -2.44
CA PRO A 80 6.34 1.05 -2.97
C PRO A 80 7.51 1.72 -3.70
N LYS A 81 8.57 0.95 -3.93
CA LYS A 81 9.63 1.36 -4.86
C LYS A 81 9.05 1.54 -6.26
N CYS A 82 9.23 2.71 -6.86
CA CYS A 82 8.75 3.02 -8.22
C CYS A 82 9.92 3.31 -9.17
N ILE A 83 9.68 3.04 -10.45
CA ILE A 83 10.50 3.56 -11.55
C ILE A 83 9.86 4.87 -12.01
N VAL A 84 10.67 5.92 -12.18
CA VAL A 84 10.21 7.21 -12.70
C VAL A 84 10.90 7.47 -14.03
N VAL A 85 10.12 7.80 -15.06
CA VAL A 85 10.63 8.18 -16.38
C VAL A 85 10.17 9.59 -16.71
N GLY A 86 11.13 10.48 -16.96
CA GLY A 86 10.89 11.87 -17.32
C GLY A 86 11.10 12.11 -18.81
N VAL A 87 10.25 12.94 -19.43
CA VAL A 87 10.43 13.45 -20.79
C VAL A 87 10.92 14.90 -20.70
N TYR A 88 12.05 15.20 -21.35
CA TYR A 88 12.71 16.51 -21.28
C TYR A 88 12.51 17.32 -22.56
N ASP A 89 12.61 18.63 -22.45
CA ASP A 89 12.70 19.56 -23.58
C ASP A 89 11.51 19.46 -24.56
N GLU A 90 10.31 19.22 -24.04
CA GLU A 90 9.08 19.21 -24.85
C GLU A 90 8.83 20.58 -25.48
N LYS A 91 8.41 20.59 -26.74
CA LYS A 91 8.00 21.83 -27.40
C LYS A 91 6.55 22.16 -27.08
N LEU A 92 6.22 23.45 -27.06
CA LEU A 92 4.85 23.90 -26.81
C LEU A 92 3.84 23.27 -27.78
N GLU A 93 4.18 23.14 -29.06
CA GLU A 93 3.32 22.50 -30.09
C GLU A 93 3.02 21.02 -29.82
N GLU A 94 3.85 20.33 -29.03
CA GLU A 94 3.70 18.92 -28.66
C GLU A 94 2.78 18.72 -27.45
N VAL A 95 2.63 19.74 -26.61
CA VAL A 95 1.87 19.65 -25.36
C VAL A 95 0.64 20.54 -25.32
N ALA A 96 0.61 21.62 -26.10
CA ALA A 96 -0.51 22.55 -26.14
C ALA A 96 -1.69 22.00 -26.94
N ILE A 97 -2.89 22.22 -26.40
CA ILE A 97 -4.15 22.00 -27.09
C ILE A 97 -4.67 23.33 -27.58
N ILE A 98 -4.94 23.41 -28.88
CA ILE A 98 -5.49 24.60 -29.53
C ILE A 98 -6.97 24.72 -29.15
N ASP A 99 -7.40 25.89 -28.65
CA ASP A 99 -8.76 26.11 -28.14
C ASP A 99 -9.82 25.87 -29.20
N GLU A 100 -9.60 26.28 -30.45
CA GLU A 100 -10.56 26.07 -31.55
C GLU A 100 -10.80 24.58 -31.83
N VAL A 101 -9.80 23.74 -31.61
CA VAL A 101 -9.85 22.29 -31.90
C VAL A 101 -10.33 21.51 -30.69
N GLY A 102 -9.86 21.86 -29.49
CA GLY A 102 -10.25 21.22 -28.23
C GLY A 102 -9.78 19.77 -28.06
N ARG A 103 -8.87 19.28 -28.89
CA ARG A 103 -8.29 17.94 -28.79
C ARG A 103 -6.87 17.92 -29.35
N PRO A 104 -6.04 16.93 -28.97
CA PRO A 104 -4.71 16.76 -29.56
C PRO A 104 -4.81 16.65 -31.09
N MET A 105 -3.95 17.37 -31.81
CA MET A 105 -3.91 17.40 -33.27
C MET A 105 -2.48 17.63 -33.75
N ASN A 106 -2.11 17.06 -34.90
CA ASN A 106 -0.78 17.16 -35.50
C ASN A 106 0.33 16.78 -34.49
N GLU A 107 1.18 17.73 -34.10
CA GLU A 107 2.31 17.54 -33.18
C GLU A 107 1.85 17.04 -31.80
N SER A 108 0.79 17.62 -31.23
CA SER A 108 0.29 17.17 -29.92
C SER A 108 -0.34 15.79 -29.96
N ALA A 109 -1.00 15.43 -31.07
CA ALA A 109 -1.48 14.06 -31.27
C ALA A 109 -0.33 13.05 -31.40
N ARG A 110 0.73 13.38 -32.15
CA ARG A 110 1.92 12.53 -32.28
C ARG A 110 2.64 12.34 -30.94
N PHE A 111 2.75 13.41 -30.14
CA PHE A 111 3.37 13.34 -28.82
C PHE A 111 2.53 12.55 -27.82
N PHE A 112 1.21 12.77 -27.79
CA PHE A 112 0.27 11.97 -27.01
C PHE A 112 0.36 10.47 -27.35
N ASP A 113 0.39 10.14 -28.64
CA ASP A 113 0.58 8.75 -29.08
C ASP A 113 1.96 8.20 -28.68
N PHE A 114 3.03 8.99 -28.81
CA PHE A 114 4.39 8.59 -28.43
C PHE A 114 4.46 8.10 -26.97
N ILE A 115 3.88 8.85 -26.04
CA ILE A 115 3.95 8.49 -24.61
C ILE A 115 3.29 7.12 -24.35
N SER A 116 2.07 6.93 -24.86
CA SER A 116 1.28 5.73 -24.56
C SER A 116 1.66 4.50 -25.39
N THR A 117 2.10 4.68 -26.64
CA THR A 117 2.33 3.58 -27.59
C THR A 117 3.80 3.27 -27.86
N GLU A 118 4.72 4.16 -27.50
CA GLU A 118 6.16 3.95 -27.67
C GLU A 118 6.91 4.00 -26.34
N LEU A 119 6.84 5.10 -25.59
CA LEU A 119 7.62 5.29 -24.36
C LEU A 119 7.26 4.28 -23.28
N VAL A 120 5.97 4.17 -22.93
CA VAL A 120 5.51 3.23 -21.90
C VAL A 120 5.87 1.79 -22.28
N PRO A 121 5.54 1.28 -23.49
CA PRO A 121 5.95 -0.06 -23.92
C PRO A 121 7.46 -0.29 -23.92
N TYR A 122 8.26 0.72 -24.29
CA TYR A 122 9.71 0.64 -24.25
C TYR A 122 10.25 0.45 -22.83
N ILE A 123 9.72 1.19 -21.85
CA ILE A 123 10.09 1.02 -20.43
C ILE A 123 9.63 -0.36 -19.91
N GLN A 124 8.44 -0.82 -20.30
CA GLN A 124 7.94 -2.16 -19.96
C GLN A 124 8.79 -3.29 -20.56
N GLY A 125 9.36 -3.09 -21.75
CA GLY A 125 10.27 -4.05 -22.37
C GLY A 125 11.64 -4.13 -21.69
N LYS A 126 12.06 -3.05 -21.01
CA LYS A 126 13.36 -2.96 -20.31
C LYS A 126 13.28 -3.33 -18.83
N TYR A 127 12.15 -3.10 -18.18
CA TYR A 127 12.01 -3.22 -16.74
C TYR A 127 10.72 -3.97 -16.37
N PRO A 128 10.70 -4.72 -15.25
CA PRO A 128 9.50 -5.37 -14.74
C PRO A 128 8.54 -4.32 -14.15
N ILE A 129 7.69 -3.76 -15.01
CA ILE A 129 6.71 -2.74 -14.62
C ILE A 129 5.40 -3.40 -14.16
N ALA A 130 4.86 -2.91 -13.03
CA ALA A 130 3.58 -3.34 -12.50
C ALA A 130 2.40 -2.89 -13.39
N SER A 131 1.19 -3.37 -13.08
CA SER A 131 -0.02 -2.90 -13.78
C SER A 131 -0.23 -1.40 -13.57
N PHE A 132 0.03 -0.90 -12.36
CA PHE A 132 -0.10 0.51 -12.03
C PHE A 132 0.93 1.38 -12.74
N LYS A 133 0.43 2.38 -13.46
CA LYS A 133 1.23 3.42 -14.09
C LYS A 133 0.58 4.77 -13.83
N GLY A 134 1.36 5.78 -13.52
CA GLY A 134 0.89 7.14 -13.33
C GLY A 134 1.54 8.10 -14.30
N ILE A 135 0.90 9.26 -14.47
CA ILE A 135 1.44 10.37 -15.24
C ILE A 135 1.26 11.69 -14.48
N ILE A 136 2.34 12.47 -14.41
CA ILE A 136 2.41 13.77 -13.73
C ILE A 136 2.87 14.80 -14.76
N ALA A 137 2.15 15.92 -14.85
CA ALA A 137 2.48 16.99 -15.77
C ALA A 137 1.96 18.34 -15.25
N SER A 138 2.49 19.44 -15.80
CA SER A 138 2.05 20.78 -15.45
C SER A 138 1.73 21.64 -16.68
N GLU A 139 1.01 22.75 -16.45
CA GLU A 139 0.63 23.71 -17.50
C GLU A 139 -0.04 23.04 -18.72
N GLU A 140 0.45 23.26 -19.94
CA GLU A 140 -0.13 22.69 -21.16
C GLU A 140 -0.11 21.16 -21.16
N ALA A 141 1.00 20.57 -20.71
CA ALA A 141 1.13 19.12 -20.59
C ALA A 141 0.20 18.57 -19.51
N GLY A 142 -0.03 19.33 -18.43
CA GLY A 142 -1.03 19.03 -17.39
C GLY A 142 -2.43 18.88 -17.97
N PHE A 143 -2.79 19.74 -18.93
CA PHE A 143 -4.06 19.60 -19.63
C PHE A 143 -4.06 18.45 -20.65
N LEU A 144 -2.95 18.24 -21.38
CA LEU A 144 -2.81 17.15 -22.35
C LEU A 144 -3.05 15.77 -21.71
N ILE A 145 -2.50 15.52 -20.52
CA ILE A 145 -2.62 14.19 -19.88
C ILE A 145 -4.07 13.82 -19.54
N ASN A 146 -4.96 14.80 -19.40
CA ASN A 146 -6.38 14.54 -19.15
C ASN A 146 -7.04 13.82 -20.32
N TYR A 147 -6.54 13.99 -21.56
CA TYR A 147 -7.08 13.31 -22.75
C TYR A 147 -6.92 11.79 -22.73
N TYR A 148 -6.01 11.26 -21.90
CA TYR A 148 -5.96 9.83 -21.66
C TYR A 148 -7.20 9.30 -20.94
N LEU A 149 -7.91 10.12 -20.15
CA LEU A 149 -9.19 9.72 -19.55
C LEU A 149 -10.25 9.41 -20.61
N LEU A 150 -10.17 10.08 -21.76
CA LEU A 150 -11.09 9.86 -22.87
C LEU A 150 -10.72 8.62 -23.71
N ASN A 151 -9.56 8.00 -23.44
CA ASN A 151 -9.09 6.83 -24.16
C ASN A 151 -9.31 5.56 -23.32
N PRO A 152 -10.18 4.63 -23.73
CA PRO A 152 -10.44 3.39 -22.98
C PRO A 152 -9.22 2.47 -22.89
N LYS A 153 -8.20 2.68 -23.73
CA LYS A 153 -6.93 1.92 -23.71
C LYS A 153 -5.80 2.67 -22.99
N SER A 154 -6.11 3.70 -22.21
CA SER A 154 -5.09 4.43 -21.46
C SER A 154 -4.29 3.48 -20.55
N PRO A 155 -2.96 3.55 -20.57
CA PRO A 155 -2.13 2.71 -19.71
C PRO A 155 -2.07 3.23 -18.26
N PHE A 156 -2.62 4.42 -17.98
CA PHE A 156 -2.42 5.14 -16.72
C PHE A 156 -3.60 4.97 -15.76
N SER A 157 -3.31 4.60 -14.52
CA SER A 157 -4.26 4.57 -13.40
C SER A 157 -4.20 5.83 -12.53
N MET A 158 -3.17 6.66 -12.66
CA MET A 158 -2.96 7.87 -11.87
C MET A 158 -2.68 9.08 -12.78
N TYR A 159 -3.40 10.17 -12.56
CA TYR A 159 -3.27 11.43 -13.30
C TYR A 159 -3.06 12.56 -12.31
N VAL A 160 -1.97 13.30 -12.47
CA VAL A 160 -1.64 14.46 -11.61
C VAL A 160 -1.41 15.67 -12.51
N SER A 161 -2.43 16.52 -12.60
CA SER A 161 -2.47 17.72 -13.45
C SER A 161 -2.23 18.98 -12.62
N LEU A 162 -1.01 19.51 -12.67
CA LEU A 162 -0.55 20.60 -11.80
C LEU A 162 -0.61 21.96 -12.53
N ASN A 163 -1.44 22.87 -12.03
CA ASN A 163 -1.69 24.19 -12.65
C ASN A 163 -1.91 24.12 -14.17
N PRO A 164 -2.89 23.34 -14.65
CA PRO A 164 -3.06 23.10 -16.08
C PRO A 164 -3.54 24.33 -16.87
N THR A 165 -3.07 24.46 -18.11
CA THR A 165 -3.61 25.45 -19.06
C THR A 165 -4.87 24.88 -19.73
N VAL A 166 -6.00 24.91 -19.02
CA VAL A 166 -7.24 24.23 -19.43
C VAL A 166 -8.05 24.96 -20.49
N ILE A 167 -8.88 24.19 -21.20
CA ILE A 167 -9.98 24.68 -22.04
C ILE A 167 -11.32 24.38 -21.34
N PRO A 168 -11.98 25.36 -20.69
CA PRO A 168 -13.18 25.11 -19.86
C PRO A 168 -14.32 24.40 -20.60
N ARG A 169 -14.53 24.68 -21.89
CA ARG A 169 -15.59 24.04 -22.70
C ARG A 169 -15.44 22.53 -22.85
N MET A 170 -14.24 21.98 -22.59
CA MET A 170 -13.98 20.52 -22.67
C MET A 170 -14.39 19.76 -21.41
N ALA A 171 -14.72 20.46 -20.32
CA ALA A 171 -15.03 19.82 -19.04
C ALA A 171 -16.15 18.73 -19.12
N PRO A 172 -17.22 18.89 -19.92
CA PRO A 172 -18.25 17.85 -20.02
C PRO A 172 -17.75 16.50 -20.54
N GLU A 173 -16.76 16.48 -21.45
CA GLU A 173 -16.19 15.23 -21.98
C GLU A 173 -15.41 14.47 -20.90
N PHE A 174 -14.62 15.20 -20.11
CA PHE A 174 -13.89 14.61 -18.99
C PHE A 174 -14.82 14.21 -17.84
N ALA A 175 -15.89 14.97 -17.57
CA ALA A 175 -16.91 14.60 -16.60
C ALA A 175 -17.56 13.26 -16.96
N ALA A 176 -17.88 13.03 -18.24
CA ALA A 176 -18.42 11.77 -18.72
C ALA A 176 -17.42 10.60 -18.55
N ALA A 177 -16.13 10.83 -18.78
CA ALA A 177 -15.09 9.84 -18.53
C ALA A 177 -14.94 9.49 -17.05
N LEU A 178 -14.94 10.49 -16.16
CA LEU A 178 -14.90 10.29 -14.70
C LEU A 178 -16.17 9.58 -14.17
N ALA A 179 -17.32 9.80 -14.81
CA ALA A 179 -18.57 9.09 -14.52
C ALA A 179 -18.60 7.65 -15.06
N THR A 180 -17.82 7.35 -16.11
CA THR A 180 -17.65 5.98 -16.64
C THR A 180 -16.77 5.13 -15.74
N GLY A 181 -15.73 5.75 -15.15
CA GLY A 181 -14.88 5.11 -14.16
C GLY A 181 -13.63 4.43 -14.71
N ALA A 182 -12.91 3.73 -13.82
CA ALA A 182 -11.73 2.96 -14.16
C ALA A 182 -12.06 1.78 -15.09
N SER A 183 -11.19 1.54 -16.07
CA SER A 183 -11.19 0.31 -16.87
C SER A 183 -10.93 -0.94 -16.02
N LYS A 184 -11.24 -2.11 -16.57
CA LYS A 184 -11.03 -3.39 -15.88
C LYS A 184 -9.55 -3.61 -15.54
N GLU A 185 -8.65 -3.12 -16.38
CA GLU A 185 -7.21 -3.24 -16.24
C GLU A 185 -6.63 -2.30 -15.16
N GLN A 186 -7.31 -1.18 -14.89
CA GLN A 186 -6.85 -0.19 -13.90
C GLN A 186 -7.28 -0.56 -12.47
N HIS A 187 -8.40 -1.27 -12.29
CA HIS A 187 -9.11 -1.52 -11.02
C HIS A 187 -9.60 -0.26 -10.28
N ARG A 188 -8.79 0.80 -10.22
CA ARG A 188 -9.09 2.10 -9.64
C ARG A 188 -8.35 3.19 -10.42
N LEU A 189 -8.99 4.34 -10.57
CA LEU A 189 -8.43 5.53 -11.20
C LEU A 189 -8.25 6.63 -10.16
N TYR A 190 -7.06 7.21 -10.09
CA TYR A 190 -6.77 8.37 -9.27
C TYR A 190 -6.61 9.60 -10.17
N TYR A 191 -7.41 10.63 -9.93
CA TYR A 191 -7.30 11.90 -10.63
C TYR A 191 -7.09 13.02 -9.63
N TYR A 192 -5.98 13.74 -9.76
CA TYR A 192 -5.64 14.90 -8.96
C TYR A 192 -5.39 16.10 -9.85
N MET A 193 -6.03 17.22 -9.52
CA MET A 193 -5.79 18.51 -10.15
C MET A 193 -5.55 19.58 -9.09
N ALA A 194 -4.51 20.40 -9.27
CA ALA A 194 -4.24 21.52 -8.38
C ALA A 194 -4.08 22.83 -9.16
N THR A 195 -4.45 23.95 -8.54
CA THR A 195 -4.22 25.29 -9.09
C THR A 195 -3.96 26.28 -7.97
N ALA A 196 -3.30 27.40 -8.29
CA ALA A 196 -3.00 28.50 -7.36
C ALA A 196 -3.39 29.84 -7.99
N ASP A 197 -3.67 30.86 -7.17
CA ASP A 197 -4.23 32.14 -7.60
C ASP A 197 -3.21 33.29 -7.67
N VAL A 198 -2.16 33.27 -6.83
CA VAL A 198 -1.16 34.36 -6.74
C VAL A 198 -0.45 34.55 -8.07
N GLU A 199 -0.60 35.75 -8.65
CA GLU A 199 -0.08 36.14 -9.98
C GLU A 199 -0.54 35.22 -11.13
N ASN A 200 -1.68 34.52 -10.97
CA ASN A 200 -2.17 33.51 -11.92
C ASN A 200 -3.66 33.65 -12.24
N LYS A 201 -4.26 34.83 -11.97
CA LYS A 201 -5.72 35.04 -11.95
C LYS A 201 -6.47 34.48 -13.16
N LEU A 202 -5.98 34.73 -14.37
CA LEU A 202 -6.65 34.30 -15.60
C LEU A 202 -6.67 32.77 -15.75
N SER A 203 -5.53 32.11 -15.53
CA SER A 203 -5.43 30.65 -15.60
C SER A 203 -6.18 29.98 -14.45
N TYR A 204 -6.09 30.56 -13.26
CA TYR A 204 -6.83 30.17 -12.07
C TYR A 204 -8.34 30.18 -12.31
N ASP A 205 -8.91 31.29 -12.81
CA ASP A 205 -10.35 31.39 -13.08
C ASP A 205 -10.83 30.36 -14.10
N LYS A 206 -10.05 30.15 -15.17
CA LYS A 206 -10.32 29.10 -16.17
C LYS A 206 -10.30 27.71 -15.53
N THR A 207 -9.33 27.43 -14.69
CA THR A 207 -9.20 26.13 -13.99
C THR A 207 -10.36 25.89 -13.03
N ILE A 208 -10.78 26.91 -12.27
CA ILE A 208 -11.96 26.82 -11.40
C ILE A 208 -13.24 26.55 -12.20
N ASN A 209 -13.41 27.20 -13.37
CA ASN A 209 -14.57 26.96 -14.23
C ASN A 209 -14.54 25.56 -14.87
N PHE A 210 -13.37 25.11 -15.31
CA PHE A 210 -13.18 23.76 -15.82
C PHE A 210 -13.49 22.70 -14.76
N GLU A 211 -12.98 22.88 -13.53
CA GLU A 211 -13.21 21.99 -12.39
C GLU A 211 -14.70 21.85 -12.04
N LYS A 212 -15.43 22.98 -11.99
CA LYS A 212 -16.88 22.96 -11.80
C LYS A 212 -17.57 22.12 -12.87
N GLY A 213 -17.09 22.18 -14.11
CA GLY A 213 -17.57 21.36 -15.21
C GLY A 213 -17.23 19.88 -15.06
N LEU A 214 -16.04 19.53 -14.54
CA LEU A 214 -15.66 18.13 -14.24
C LEU A 214 -16.62 17.47 -13.25
N ARG A 215 -17.16 18.26 -12.31
CA ARG A 215 -18.10 17.83 -11.28
C ARG A 215 -19.58 17.91 -11.70
N SER A 216 -19.86 18.18 -12.97
CA SER A 216 -21.23 18.24 -13.49
C SER A 216 -21.96 16.89 -13.50
N MET A 217 -21.22 15.79 -13.38
CA MET A 217 -21.75 14.42 -13.29
C MET A 217 -21.26 13.73 -12.01
N PRO A 218 -22.03 12.77 -11.46
CA PRO A 218 -21.56 11.93 -10.36
C PRO A 218 -20.31 11.15 -10.76
N ILE A 219 -19.30 11.19 -9.89
CA ILE A 219 -18.03 10.49 -10.09
C ILE A 219 -18.24 9.00 -9.78
N HIS A 220 -17.74 8.13 -10.65
CA HIS A 220 -17.85 6.68 -10.46
C HIS A 220 -17.10 6.22 -9.20
N GLU A 221 -17.58 5.18 -8.51
CA GLU A 221 -17.00 4.69 -7.25
C GLU A 221 -15.55 4.19 -7.39
N SER A 222 -15.17 3.73 -8.59
CA SER A 222 -13.79 3.32 -8.90
C SER A 222 -12.84 4.48 -9.18
N VAL A 223 -13.31 5.74 -9.07
CA VAL A 223 -12.52 6.95 -9.30
C VAL A 223 -12.31 7.70 -7.99
N LEU A 224 -11.06 7.82 -7.56
CA LEU A 224 -10.66 8.75 -6.52
C LEU A 224 -10.32 10.10 -7.14
N TYR A 225 -11.29 11.00 -7.14
CA TYR A 225 -11.14 12.37 -7.65
C TYR A 225 -10.75 13.36 -6.56
N ARG A 226 -9.76 14.21 -6.85
CA ARG A 226 -9.23 15.21 -5.93
C ARG A 226 -8.93 16.51 -6.68
N PHE A 227 -9.40 17.62 -6.11
CA PHE A 227 -9.09 18.96 -6.58
C PHE A 227 -8.57 19.81 -5.42
N ALA A 228 -7.38 20.41 -5.59
CA ALA A 228 -6.75 21.27 -4.61
C ALA A 228 -6.74 22.74 -5.09
N ASP A 229 -7.59 23.55 -4.47
CA ASP A 229 -7.63 25.01 -4.63
C ASP A 229 -6.63 25.67 -3.65
N MET A 230 -5.40 25.94 -4.12
CA MET A 230 -4.30 26.43 -3.29
C MET A 230 -4.24 27.96 -3.24
N LYS A 231 -5.30 28.57 -2.70
CA LYS A 231 -5.39 30.03 -2.54
C LYS A 231 -4.26 30.61 -1.68
N GLY A 232 -3.78 31.79 -2.06
CA GLY A 232 -2.68 32.48 -1.40
C GLY A 232 -1.31 31.84 -1.62
N SER A 233 -1.21 30.79 -2.44
CA SER A 233 0.06 30.15 -2.80
C SER A 233 0.53 30.62 -4.18
N SER A 234 1.85 30.76 -4.35
CA SER A 234 2.44 30.92 -5.68
C SER A 234 2.35 29.61 -6.48
N VAL A 235 2.23 29.73 -7.81
CA VAL A 235 2.09 28.58 -8.72
C VAL A 235 3.15 27.51 -8.48
N ASN A 236 4.44 27.89 -8.42
CA ASN A 236 5.51 26.91 -8.26
C ASN A 236 5.49 26.21 -6.89
N SER A 237 5.15 26.94 -5.82
CA SER A 237 4.96 26.33 -4.50
C SER A 237 3.80 25.33 -4.51
N ALA A 238 2.68 25.71 -5.13
CA ALA A 238 1.51 24.86 -5.27
C ALA A 238 1.81 23.59 -6.06
N LYS A 239 2.61 23.65 -7.14
CA LYS A 239 3.03 22.46 -7.89
C LYS A 239 3.80 21.47 -7.01
N LEU A 240 4.73 21.94 -6.18
CA LEU A 240 5.49 21.07 -5.27
C LEU A 240 4.58 20.44 -4.20
N GLN A 241 3.69 21.22 -3.60
CA GLN A 241 2.70 20.72 -2.64
C GLN A 241 1.76 19.70 -3.31
N GLY A 242 1.38 19.94 -4.57
CA GLY A 242 0.52 19.06 -5.33
C GLY A 242 1.15 17.70 -5.61
N ILE A 243 2.45 17.64 -5.89
CA ILE A 243 3.18 16.36 -6.01
C ILE A 243 3.11 15.58 -4.68
N ALA A 244 3.38 16.25 -3.56
CA ALA A 244 3.36 15.61 -2.25
C ALA A 244 1.97 15.06 -1.91
N GLN A 245 0.93 15.89 -2.04
CA GLN A 245 -0.46 15.49 -1.77
C GLN A 245 -0.92 14.35 -2.69
N ALA A 246 -0.64 14.46 -3.99
CA ALA A 246 -1.10 13.47 -4.96
C ALA A 246 -0.50 12.09 -4.70
N LEU A 247 0.80 12.02 -4.39
CA LEU A 247 1.47 10.77 -4.08
C LEU A 247 0.99 10.19 -2.74
N ASP A 248 0.85 11.03 -1.71
CA ASP A 248 0.35 10.63 -0.39
C ASP A 248 -1.05 9.97 -0.47
N GLU A 249 -1.97 10.62 -1.17
CA GLU A 249 -3.36 10.16 -1.29
C GLU A 249 -3.51 8.98 -2.24
N CYS A 250 -2.77 8.97 -3.36
CA CYS A 250 -2.86 7.88 -4.33
C CYS A 250 -2.37 6.55 -3.73
N PHE A 251 -1.31 6.60 -2.93
CA PHE A 251 -0.69 5.43 -2.32
C PHE A 251 -1.12 5.20 -0.86
N ASP A 252 -2.14 5.92 -0.36
CA ASP A 252 -2.60 5.84 1.03
C ASP A 252 -2.89 4.40 1.51
N ILE A 253 -3.45 3.55 0.63
CA ILE A 253 -3.71 2.14 0.94
C ILE A 253 -2.44 1.35 1.29
N TYR A 254 -1.28 1.79 0.78
CA TYR A 254 0.02 1.20 1.03
C TYR A 254 0.59 1.58 2.40
N LYS A 255 0.09 2.63 3.07
CA LYS A 255 0.59 3.05 4.37
C LYS A 255 0.39 1.98 5.45
N PRO A 256 1.29 1.90 6.45
CA PRO A 256 1.11 1.03 7.62
C PRO A 256 -0.20 1.34 8.36
N ILE A 257 -0.72 0.36 9.10
CA ILE A 257 -1.92 0.55 9.92
C ILE A 257 -1.57 1.51 11.07
N GLY A 258 -2.17 2.70 11.05
CA GLY A 258 -1.94 3.74 12.05
C GLY A 258 -2.71 3.49 13.35
N GLY A 259 -2.29 4.12 14.45
CA GLY A 259 -2.98 3.97 15.74
C GLY A 259 -4.44 4.43 15.73
N LYS A 260 -4.79 5.43 14.91
CA LYS A 260 -6.18 5.86 14.72
C LYS A 260 -6.99 4.82 13.95
N GLU A 261 -6.47 4.33 12.83
CA GLU A 261 -7.07 3.26 12.01
C GLU A 261 -7.30 2.00 12.85
N TYR A 262 -6.31 1.58 13.63
CA TYR A 262 -6.44 0.46 14.56
C TYR A 262 -7.61 0.66 15.52
N LYS A 263 -7.64 1.78 16.26
CA LYS A 263 -8.67 2.05 17.27
C LYS A 263 -10.09 2.14 16.69
N THR A 264 -10.24 2.68 15.47
CA THR A 264 -11.58 2.92 14.91
C THR A 264 -12.06 1.79 14.02
N GLN A 265 -11.16 1.14 13.26
CA GLN A 265 -11.51 0.16 12.23
C GLN A 265 -11.20 -1.29 12.61
N MET A 266 -10.30 -1.54 13.55
CA MET A 266 -9.90 -2.91 13.93
C MET A 266 -10.37 -3.29 15.35
N GLU A 267 -10.08 -2.45 16.35
CA GLU A 267 -10.40 -2.73 17.76
C GLU A 267 -11.91 -2.78 18.03
N THR A 268 -12.71 -2.12 17.19
CA THR A 268 -14.18 -2.11 17.26
C THR A 268 -14.82 -3.37 16.69
N LEU A 269 -14.06 -4.23 16.00
CA LEU A 269 -14.55 -5.47 15.42
C LEU A 269 -14.59 -6.59 16.47
N SER A 270 -15.69 -7.34 16.50
CA SER A 270 -15.84 -8.51 17.36
C SER A 270 -15.45 -9.82 16.67
N ASN A 271 -15.40 -9.84 15.34
CA ASN A 271 -15.02 -10.98 14.51
C ASN A 271 -14.47 -10.51 13.16
N ASN A 272 -13.99 -11.46 12.35
CA ASN A 272 -13.43 -11.22 11.02
C ASN A 272 -12.29 -10.18 11.02
N ILE A 273 -11.51 -10.14 12.09
CA ILE A 273 -10.41 -9.19 12.26
C ILE A 273 -9.29 -9.48 11.27
N PHE A 274 -9.04 -10.76 10.97
CA PHE A 274 -8.06 -11.15 9.96
C PHE A 274 -8.42 -10.62 8.56
N GLU A 275 -9.70 -10.66 8.20
CA GLU A 275 -10.20 -10.22 6.91
C GLU A 275 -9.90 -8.74 6.66
N TYR A 276 -9.82 -7.91 7.72
CA TYR A 276 -9.40 -6.52 7.58
C TYR A 276 -7.97 -6.42 7.03
N LEU A 277 -7.03 -7.16 7.63
CA LEU A 277 -5.64 -7.24 7.18
C LEU A 277 -5.56 -7.82 5.77
N GLU A 278 -6.25 -8.93 5.52
CA GLU A 278 -6.26 -9.60 4.22
C GLU A 278 -6.79 -8.67 3.12
N ASN A 279 -7.91 -7.98 3.37
CA ASN A 279 -8.50 -7.05 2.42
C ASN A 279 -7.57 -5.87 2.12
N LYS A 280 -6.87 -5.31 3.12
CA LYS A 280 -5.88 -4.24 2.90
C LYS A 280 -4.80 -4.69 1.92
N TYR A 281 -4.20 -5.86 2.16
CA TYR A 281 -3.09 -6.36 1.33
C TYR A 281 -3.53 -6.85 -0.05
N ASN A 282 -4.74 -7.42 -0.16
CA ASN A 282 -5.35 -7.74 -1.45
C ASN A 282 -5.65 -6.48 -2.26
N THR A 283 -6.13 -5.42 -1.62
CA THR A 283 -6.39 -4.13 -2.29
C THR A 283 -5.09 -3.51 -2.80
N ILE A 284 -3.99 -3.62 -2.04
CA ILE A 284 -2.65 -3.21 -2.50
C ILE A 284 -2.26 -3.96 -3.77
N GLU A 285 -2.41 -5.29 -3.79
CA GLU A 285 -2.05 -6.11 -4.95
C GLU A 285 -2.91 -5.78 -6.18
N GLN A 286 -4.22 -5.58 -6.01
CA GLN A 286 -5.15 -5.24 -7.10
C GLN A 286 -4.90 -3.84 -7.66
N CYS A 287 -4.77 -2.82 -6.81
CA CYS A 287 -4.65 -1.44 -7.26
C CYS A 287 -3.23 -1.11 -7.74
N ILE A 288 -2.19 -1.64 -7.10
CA ILE A 288 -0.79 -1.27 -7.39
C ILE A 288 -0.13 -2.30 -8.32
N GLY A 289 -0.60 -3.55 -8.32
CA GLY A 289 -0.03 -4.63 -9.14
C GLY A 289 1.23 -5.25 -8.56
N LEU A 290 1.39 -5.23 -7.24
CA LEU A 290 2.51 -5.87 -6.55
C LEU A 290 2.10 -6.51 -5.24
N LYS A 291 2.75 -7.62 -4.90
CA LYS A 291 2.53 -8.32 -3.64
C LYS A 291 3.39 -7.72 -2.52
N LYS A 292 2.76 -6.96 -1.62
CA LYS A 292 3.43 -6.38 -0.44
C LYS A 292 3.59 -7.45 0.64
N LYS A 293 4.80 -7.64 1.16
CA LYS A 293 5.01 -8.44 2.38
C LYS A 293 4.30 -7.73 3.56
N PRO A 294 3.45 -8.40 4.34
CA PRO A 294 2.85 -7.84 5.54
C PRO A 294 3.88 -7.25 6.48
N LEU A 295 3.71 -5.97 6.84
CA LEU A 295 4.57 -5.31 7.81
C LEU A 295 4.38 -5.96 9.18
N LEU A 296 5.47 -6.06 9.94
CA LEU A 296 5.41 -6.67 11.27
C LEU A 296 4.40 -5.93 12.16
N ASN A 297 4.39 -4.59 12.10
CA ASN A 297 3.45 -3.75 12.85
C ASN A 297 1.99 -4.06 12.49
N ASP A 298 1.65 -4.22 11.21
CA ASP A 298 0.29 -4.55 10.78
C ASP A 298 -0.14 -5.94 11.29
N VAL A 299 0.77 -6.92 11.24
CA VAL A 299 0.54 -8.25 11.80
C VAL A 299 0.33 -8.19 13.31
N MET A 300 1.13 -7.41 14.04
CA MET A 300 1.01 -7.24 15.49
C MET A 300 -0.27 -6.50 15.88
N ALA A 301 -0.65 -5.47 15.14
CA ALA A 301 -1.93 -4.78 15.31
C ALA A 301 -3.10 -5.77 15.15
N THR A 302 -3.08 -6.57 14.08
CA THR A 302 -4.10 -7.60 13.82
C THR A 302 -4.15 -8.63 14.95
N TYR A 303 -3.00 -9.16 15.36
CA TYR A 303 -2.90 -10.11 16.47
C TYR A 303 -3.42 -9.52 17.79
N THR A 304 -3.13 -8.24 18.08
CA THR A 304 -3.59 -7.58 19.30
C THR A 304 -5.11 -7.43 19.30
N ALA A 305 -5.70 -6.97 18.20
CA ALA A 305 -7.16 -6.87 18.07
C ALA A 305 -7.84 -8.24 18.22
N ILE A 306 -7.28 -9.28 17.57
CA ILE A 306 -7.76 -10.66 17.69
C ILE A 306 -7.82 -11.12 19.15
N LYS A 307 -6.75 -10.86 19.91
CA LYS A 307 -6.68 -11.27 21.32
C LYS A 307 -7.65 -10.51 22.21
N SER A 308 -7.81 -9.22 21.98
CA SER A 308 -8.78 -8.38 22.72
C SER A 308 -10.22 -8.83 22.50
N ALA A 309 -10.56 -9.22 21.26
CA ALA A 309 -11.91 -9.68 20.90
C ALA A 309 -12.14 -11.19 21.13
N ALA A 310 -11.08 -11.95 21.44
CA ALA A 310 -11.11 -13.42 21.49
C ALA A 310 -11.55 -14.09 20.18
N ASP A 311 -11.22 -13.50 19.02
CA ASP A 311 -11.54 -14.04 17.68
C ASP A 311 -10.50 -15.08 17.23
N TRP A 312 -10.57 -16.28 17.80
CA TRP A 312 -9.58 -17.32 17.55
C TRP A 312 -9.59 -17.86 16.11
N GLU A 313 -10.70 -17.77 15.40
CA GLU A 313 -10.75 -18.18 13.99
C GLU A 313 -9.89 -17.24 13.13
N SER A 314 -9.92 -15.93 13.39
CA SER A 314 -8.97 -14.99 12.79
C SER A 314 -7.52 -15.30 13.17
N LEU A 315 -7.23 -15.77 14.40
CA LEU A 315 -5.86 -16.17 14.78
C LEU A 315 -5.35 -17.34 13.92
N ARG A 316 -6.20 -18.32 13.66
CA ARG A 316 -5.89 -19.48 12.81
C ARG A 316 -5.57 -19.05 11.37
N LYS A 317 -6.40 -18.15 10.81
CA LYS A 317 -6.19 -17.60 9.47
C LYS A 317 -4.92 -16.75 9.40
N LEU A 318 -4.69 -15.89 10.40
CA LEU A 318 -3.48 -15.06 10.51
C LEU A 318 -2.22 -15.92 10.54
N ALA A 319 -2.19 -16.99 11.33
CA ALA A 319 -1.08 -17.93 11.40
C ALA A 319 -0.73 -18.50 10.01
N LYS A 320 -1.75 -18.91 9.24
CA LYS A 320 -1.55 -19.44 7.89
C LYS A 320 -1.10 -18.36 6.90
N TYR A 321 -1.65 -17.16 7.02
CA TYR A 321 -1.32 -16.03 6.16
C TYR A 321 0.13 -15.58 6.33
N VAL A 322 0.63 -15.44 7.57
CA VAL A 322 2.02 -15.02 7.80
C VAL A 322 3.02 -16.09 7.35
N GLU A 323 2.67 -17.38 7.47
CA GLU A 323 3.46 -18.50 6.92
C GLU A 323 3.71 -18.32 5.43
N THR A 324 2.67 -18.07 4.63
CA THR A 324 2.77 -17.97 3.17
C THR A 324 3.23 -16.59 2.68
N ASN A 325 3.28 -15.58 3.56
CA ASN A 325 3.61 -14.20 3.20
C ASN A 325 4.86 -13.67 3.93
N GLY A 326 5.91 -14.49 3.99
CA GLY A 326 7.27 -14.03 4.30
C GLY A 326 7.72 -14.17 5.75
N TYR A 327 6.97 -14.90 6.58
CA TYR A 327 7.33 -15.25 7.96
C TYR A 327 7.55 -16.76 8.17
N VAL A 328 7.58 -17.58 7.11
CA VAL A 328 7.81 -19.04 7.20
C VAL A 328 9.08 -19.45 7.96
N LYS A 329 10.12 -18.61 7.95
CA LYS A 329 11.41 -18.86 8.62
C LYS A 329 11.52 -18.20 10.00
N THR A 330 10.39 -17.99 10.67
CA THR A 330 10.35 -17.42 12.01
C THR A 330 9.44 -18.25 12.91
N ALA A 331 9.56 -18.09 14.21
CA ALA A 331 8.72 -18.78 15.19
C ALA A 331 7.22 -18.39 15.09
N MET A 332 6.92 -17.24 14.48
CA MET A 332 5.59 -16.60 14.48
C MET A 332 4.44 -17.45 13.94
N PRO A 333 4.51 -18.08 12.75
CA PRO A 333 3.36 -18.79 12.21
C PRO A 333 2.94 -19.96 13.10
N ASN A 334 3.93 -20.75 13.57
CA ASN A 334 3.68 -21.86 14.48
C ASN A 334 3.26 -21.37 15.87
N PHE A 335 3.78 -20.25 16.35
CA PHE A 335 3.38 -19.67 17.63
C PHE A 335 1.89 -19.28 17.63
N PHE A 336 1.44 -18.51 16.64
CA PHE A 336 0.02 -18.13 16.51
C PHE A 336 -0.90 -19.35 16.37
N LEU A 337 -0.49 -20.35 15.58
CA LEU A 337 -1.26 -21.58 15.42
C LEU A 337 -1.31 -22.41 16.72
N ALA A 338 -0.24 -22.42 17.50
CA ALA A 338 -0.20 -23.10 18.78
C ALA A 338 -1.10 -22.42 19.81
N GLU A 339 -1.10 -21.09 19.87
CA GLU A 339 -1.98 -20.32 20.74
C GLU A 339 -3.45 -20.51 20.34
N TYR A 340 -3.77 -20.58 19.05
CA TYR A 340 -5.12 -20.98 18.58
C TYR A 340 -5.54 -22.34 19.14
N TYR A 341 -4.69 -23.38 19.04
CA TYR A 341 -5.01 -24.70 19.59
C TYR A 341 -5.14 -24.69 21.12
N GLU A 342 -4.36 -23.85 21.81
CA GLU A 342 -4.47 -23.68 23.26
C GLU A 342 -5.82 -23.04 23.64
N LYS A 343 -6.23 -21.98 22.95
CA LYS A 343 -7.49 -21.27 23.18
C LYS A 343 -8.74 -22.05 22.77
N THR A 344 -8.59 -23.04 21.89
CA THR A 344 -9.65 -23.97 21.47
C THR A 344 -9.55 -25.34 22.15
N GLU A 345 -8.74 -25.44 23.20
CA GLU A 345 -8.60 -26.62 24.08
C GLU A 345 -8.02 -27.89 23.43
N ASP A 346 -7.45 -27.80 22.22
CA ASP A 346 -6.66 -28.88 21.62
C ASP A 346 -5.21 -28.84 22.12
N TYR A 347 -5.03 -29.06 23.43
CA TYR A 347 -3.73 -28.97 24.10
C TYR A 347 -2.67 -29.92 23.53
N LYS A 348 -3.09 -31.05 22.94
CA LYS A 348 -2.19 -32.00 22.30
C LYS A 348 -1.58 -31.39 21.04
N LYS A 349 -2.39 -30.75 20.18
CA LYS A 349 -1.87 -30.04 19.01
C LYS A 349 -1.11 -28.78 19.42
N ALA A 350 -1.59 -28.02 20.41
CA ALA A 350 -0.90 -26.84 20.93
C ALA A 350 0.54 -27.16 21.33
N LEU A 351 0.74 -28.17 22.18
CA LEU A 351 2.08 -28.60 22.62
C LEU A 351 2.99 -28.98 21.46
N LYS A 352 2.50 -29.80 20.51
CA LYS A 352 3.28 -30.20 19.33
C LYS A 352 3.64 -28.99 18.46
N THR A 353 2.76 -28.00 18.38
CA THR A 353 2.95 -26.83 17.51
C THR A 353 3.88 -25.81 18.14
N TYR A 354 3.81 -25.58 19.46
CA TYR A 354 4.82 -24.79 20.18
C TYR A 354 6.22 -25.41 20.07
N GLN A 355 6.35 -26.74 20.12
CA GLN A 355 7.64 -27.41 19.90
C GLN A 355 8.21 -27.14 18.51
N LYS A 356 7.37 -27.04 17.47
CA LYS A 356 7.81 -26.61 16.13
C LYS A 356 8.18 -25.13 16.09
N SER A 357 7.45 -24.28 16.80
CA SER A 357 7.78 -22.85 16.90
C SER A 357 9.15 -22.64 17.54
N TYR A 358 9.49 -23.43 18.57
CA TYR A 358 10.77 -23.36 19.28
C TYR A 358 12.00 -23.63 18.40
N THR A 359 11.84 -24.40 17.32
CA THR A 359 12.96 -24.70 16.41
C THR A 359 13.26 -23.58 15.42
N GLU A 360 12.39 -22.57 15.33
CA GLU A 360 12.52 -21.46 14.40
C GLU A 360 13.07 -20.20 15.10
N PRO A 361 13.70 -19.26 14.35
CA PRO A 361 14.21 -18.02 14.91
C PRO A 361 13.14 -17.17 15.62
N SER A 362 13.51 -16.62 16.79
CA SER A 362 12.71 -15.65 17.54
C SER A 362 12.40 -14.39 16.71
N ILE A 363 11.26 -13.77 16.98
CA ILE A 363 10.82 -12.53 16.32
C ILE A 363 9.89 -11.74 17.23
N ASP A 364 10.08 -10.42 17.32
CA ASP A 364 9.27 -9.54 18.17
C ASP A 364 9.23 -10.08 19.63
N PHE A 365 8.05 -10.12 20.25
CA PHE A 365 7.82 -10.70 21.58
C PHE A 365 7.94 -12.24 21.62
N ILE A 366 8.00 -12.91 20.46
CA ILE A 366 8.01 -14.38 20.35
C ILE A 366 9.45 -14.87 20.52
N THR A 367 9.82 -15.14 21.78
CA THR A 367 11.15 -15.63 22.16
C THR A 367 11.13 -17.11 22.51
N ALA A 368 12.31 -17.75 22.43
CA ALA A 368 12.50 -19.14 22.87
C ALA A 368 12.07 -19.36 24.34
N ASP A 369 12.30 -18.37 25.21
CA ASP A 369 11.90 -18.42 26.62
C ASP A 369 10.37 -18.40 26.77
N LEU A 370 9.68 -17.49 26.07
CA LEU A 370 8.22 -17.44 26.06
C LEU A 370 7.62 -18.75 25.54
N ILE A 371 8.17 -19.31 24.47
CA ILE A 371 7.71 -20.59 23.91
C ILE A 371 7.93 -21.72 24.92
N THR A 372 9.07 -21.73 25.62
CA THR A 372 9.38 -22.73 26.65
C THR A 372 8.43 -22.65 27.83
N GLU A 373 8.10 -21.45 28.29
CA GLU A 373 7.10 -21.20 29.33
C GLU A 373 5.75 -21.80 28.93
N ARG A 374 5.27 -21.52 27.71
CA ARG A 374 4.00 -22.08 27.18
C ARG A 374 4.02 -23.60 27.13
N ILE A 375 5.12 -24.20 26.65
CA ILE A 375 5.31 -25.66 26.61
C ILE A 375 5.23 -26.27 28.02
N ASN A 376 5.87 -25.64 29.01
CA ASN A 376 5.90 -26.14 30.38
C ASN A 376 4.52 -26.01 31.05
N ALA A 377 3.84 -24.89 30.87
CA ALA A 377 2.47 -24.69 31.36
C ALA A 377 1.51 -25.78 30.84
N LEU A 378 1.58 -26.08 29.54
CA LEU A 378 0.77 -27.15 28.93
C LEU A 378 1.10 -28.54 29.47
N LYS A 379 2.38 -28.85 29.73
CA LYS A 379 2.78 -30.13 30.32
C LYS A 379 2.28 -30.29 31.75
N THR A 380 2.32 -29.23 32.55
CA THR A 380 1.83 -29.22 33.93
C THR A 380 0.32 -29.39 33.98
N ASN A 381 -0.44 -28.66 33.15
CA ASN A 381 -1.91 -28.78 33.11
C ASN A 381 -2.38 -30.16 32.63
N ARG A 382 -1.61 -30.81 31.76
CA ARG A 382 -1.90 -32.19 31.29
C ARG A 382 -1.83 -33.23 32.41
N ASN A 383 -1.11 -32.96 33.50
CA ASN A 383 -0.98 -33.85 34.65
C ASN A 383 -2.17 -33.75 35.62
N VAL A 384 -3.03 -32.74 35.50
CA VAL A 384 -4.22 -32.54 36.36
C VAL A 384 -5.45 -33.28 35.81
N GLY A 385 -5.46 -33.64 34.52
CA GLY A 385 -6.58 -34.34 33.85
C GLY A 385 -6.49 -35.88 33.81
N ARG A 386 -5.60 -36.52 34.59
CA ARG A 386 -5.56 -38.00 34.72
C ARG A 386 -6.27 -38.43 36.00
N PRO A 387 -7.32 -39.28 35.95
CA PRO A 387 -7.84 -39.87 37.18
C PRO A 387 -6.76 -40.77 37.77
N SER A 388 -6.41 -40.53 39.04
CA SER A 388 -5.45 -41.32 39.78
C SER A 388 -5.99 -42.74 40.03
N LYS A 389 -5.64 -43.68 39.16
CA LYS A 389 -5.67 -45.10 39.55
C LYS A 389 -4.50 -45.37 40.48
N LYS A 390 -4.77 -45.36 41.80
CA LYS A 390 -4.33 -46.37 42.79
C LYS A 390 -4.40 -45.78 44.21
N SER A 391 -5.43 -46.17 44.94
CA SER A 391 -5.32 -46.40 46.39
C SER A 391 -5.82 -47.82 46.63
N LYS A 392 -4.89 -48.72 46.97
CA LYS A 392 -5.21 -50.06 47.46
C LYS A 392 -6.07 -49.90 48.72
N LYS A 393 -7.27 -50.48 48.69
CA LYS A 393 -8.12 -50.67 49.86
C LYS A 393 -7.41 -51.65 50.80
N VAL A 394 -6.96 -51.18 51.95
CA VAL A 394 -6.72 -52.04 53.12
C VAL A 394 -8.10 -52.36 53.68
N ILE A 395 -8.39 -53.64 53.81
CA ILE A 395 -9.58 -54.17 54.47
C ILE A 395 -9.24 -54.19 55.95
N GLU A 396 -10.03 -53.49 56.77
CA GLU A 396 -10.07 -53.72 58.20
C GLU A 396 -11.54 -53.82 58.60
N GLU A 397 -11.82 -54.85 59.39
CA GLU A 397 -13.13 -55.40 59.72
C GLU A 397 -13.98 -54.47 60.60
N VAL A 398 -15.28 -54.60 60.39
CA VAL A 398 -16.37 -53.98 61.15
C VAL A 398 -16.50 -54.64 62.53
N PRO A 399 -17.02 -53.91 63.53
CA PRO A 399 -18.13 -54.49 64.28
C PRO A 399 -19.37 -53.58 64.29
N GLU A 400 -20.51 -54.21 64.02
CA GLU A 400 -21.87 -53.70 64.16
C GLU A 400 -22.26 -53.56 65.63
N THR A 401 -23.03 -52.52 65.95
CA THR A 401 -24.08 -52.55 66.99
C THR A 401 -25.27 -51.70 66.55
N THR A 402 -26.30 -52.42 66.10
CA THR A 402 -27.75 -52.33 66.35
C THR A 402 -28.44 -51.04 66.83
N ASP A 403 -29.49 -50.70 66.07
CA ASP A 403 -30.87 -50.26 66.42
C ASP A 403 -31.12 -49.04 67.32
N GLU A 404 -31.86 -48.04 66.78
CA GLU A 404 -33.30 -47.90 67.07
C GLU A 404 -33.98 -46.79 66.24
N GLN A 405 -35.26 -47.03 65.94
CA GLN A 405 -36.21 -46.22 65.16
C GLN A 405 -36.54 -44.87 65.82
N THR A 406 -36.86 -43.86 64.99
CA THR A 406 -38.13 -43.09 65.06
C THR A 406 -38.20 -42.00 63.97
N THR A 407 -39.17 -42.14 63.05
CA THR A 407 -39.92 -41.05 62.37
C THR A 407 -41.20 -40.76 63.19
N PRO A 408 -41.99 -39.67 63.02
CA PRO A 408 -42.18 -38.78 61.85
C PRO A 408 -42.13 -37.26 62.22
N THR A 409 -42.30 -36.26 61.36
CA THR A 409 -43.56 -35.61 60.88
C THR A 409 -43.06 -34.36 60.11
N ASP A 410 -43.28 -34.19 58.81
CA ASP A 410 -44.44 -33.58 58.10
C ASP A 410 -44.48 -32.03 58.11
N GLU A 411 -45.03 -31.48 57.02
CA GLU A 411 -45.47 -30.09 56.75
C GLU A 411 -44.50 -29.04 56.14
N SER A 412 -44.58 -28.95 54.80
CA SER A 412 -45.16 -27.85 53.99
C SER A 412 -44.82 -26.35 54.18
N ASN A 413 -44.91 -25.66 53.02
CA ASN A 413 -45.07 -24.22 52.74
C ASN A 413 -43.79 -23.38 52.62
N GLN A 414 -43.45 -22.94 51.39
CA GLN A 414 -43.99 -21.73 50.70
C GLN A 414 -43.64 -20.43 51.45
N ASN A 415 -42.54 -19.80 51.01
CA ASN A 415 -42.56 -18.51 50.31
C ASN A 415 -41.22 -18.27 49.60
#